data_AF-A0A937ET41-F1
#
_entry.id   AF-A0A937ET41-F1
#
_cell.length_a   1.000
_cell.length_b   1.000
_cell.length_c   1.000
_cell.angle_alpha   90.00
_cell.angle_beta   90.00
_cell.angle_gamma   90.00
#
_symmetry.space_group_name_H-M   'P 1'
#
loop_
_entity.id
_entity.type
_entity.pdbx_description
1 polymer ?
#
loop_
_entity_poly.entity_id
_entity_poly.type
_entity_poly.pdbx_seq_one_letter_code
_entity_poly.pdbx_strand_id
1 'polypeptide(L)'
;MTASQLESWRRTGLLPRHRRRGLGRGRGSVVDAVDPLVVESAAALARHLRQGRDRRLAVLEWFAEAGTPQTAPGTVPMPEPPVAAVREALVWVLQRSASQRLVEFVRSAAGAGEEGQDALYAAAGRLMGPYRGRANPALVRAALEAGGDVPAEAEGPDGRSMLHVAAAIGLGAQEVGADALAEAFAAFGMFGLTADDWAQMLGAAERGEGPEVDWGLLQQNADMVAQVQRASDEELVRAREVLVGLRVFYALYVLHGLLLPDTPAQAALRQRIDEWGMFPFLDHVIVINPSPRQFAESLTVFLEPFFDNLYETLMDQFARDPDIFSIPGDDTGAVGFGERWMRSMEELTNGRRQAASGGADHDPVEGAWVQTG
;
A
#
# COMPACT_ATOMS: atom_id res chain seq x y z
N MET A 1 5.21 -28.00 16.80
CA MET A 1 6.34 -28.02 15.85
C MET A 1 7.18 -29.27 16.10
N THR A 2 7.55 -30.01 15.07
CA THR A 2 8.33 -31.25 15.19
C THR A 2 9.82 -31.02 14.91
N ALA A 3 10.69 -31.92 15.39
CA ALA A 3 12.13 -31.87 15.09
C ALA A 3 12.42 -31.99 13.57
N SER A 4 11.60 -32.76 12.84
CA SER A 4 11.70 -32.89 11.39
C SER A 4 11.34 -31.60 10.65
N GLN A 5 10.37 -30.84 11.15
CA GLN A 5 10.02 -29.52 10.60
C GLN A 5 11.18 -28.54 10.77
N LEU A 6 11.76 -28.45 11.96
CA LEU A 6 12.93 -27.59 12.21
C LEU A 6 14.11 -27.94 11.31
N GLU A 7 14.40 -29.22 11.12
CA GLU A 7 15.48 -29.66 10.25
C GLU A 7 15.19 -29.37 8.77
N SER A 8 13.92 -29.47 8.34
CA SER A 8 13.50 -29.02 7.01
C SER A 8 13.78 -27.53 6.81
N TRP A 9 13.44 -26.68 7.78
CA TRP A 9 13.65 -25.23 7.68
C TRP A 9 15.14 -24.86 7.65
N ARG A 10 15.97 -25.53 8.46
CA ARG A 10 17.43 -25.36 8.40
C ARG A 10 18.00 -25.78 7.06
N ARG A 11 17.50 -26.87 6.46
CA ARG A 11 17.97 -27.35 5.16
C ARG A 11 17.65 -26.37 4.05
N THR A 12 16.50 -25.70 4.12
CA THR A 12 16.08 -24.66 3.16
C THR A 12 16.59 -23.26 3.52
N GLY A 13 17.52 -23.13 4.47
CA GLY A 13 18.12 -21.84 4.83
C GLY A 13 17.21 -20.87 5.59
N LEU A 14 16.03 -21.31 6.04
CA LEU A 14 15.07 -20.47 6.79
C LEU A 14 15.47 -20.30 8.26
N LEU A 15 16.29 -21.20 8.78
CA LEU A 15 16.85 -21.12 10.11
C LEU A 15 18.36 -21.35 10.06
N PRO A 16 19.15 -20.63 10.87
CA PRO A 16 20.57 -20.92 11.06
C PRO A 16 20.79 -22.35 11.53
N ARG A 17 21.90 -22.95 11.10
CA ARG A 17 22.34 -24.25 11.64
C ARG A 17 22.99 -24.05 13.00
N HIS A 18 22.62 -24.87 13.98
CA HIS A 18 23.30 -24.86 15.27
C HIS A 18 24.78 -25.21 15.12
N ARG A 19 25.63 -24.49 15.85
CA ARG A 19 27.03 -24.85 16.00
C ARG A 19 27.11 -26.20 16.72
N ARG A 20 27.84 -27.14 16.11
CA ARG A 20 28.03 -28.48 16.65
C ARG A 20 29.49 -28.68 17.00
N ARG A 21 29.74 -29.28 18.17
CA ARG A 21 31.06 -29.78 18.56
C ARG A 21 31.11 -31.28 18.45
N GLY A 22 32.16 -31.77 17.79
CA GLY A 22 32.47 -33.20 17.76
C GLY A 22 32.88 -33.69 19.15
N LEU A 23 32.33 -34.81 19.59
CA LEU A 23 32.67 -35.46 20.86
C LEU A 23 33.88 -36.42 20.76
N GLY A 24 34.57 -36.44 19.61
CA GLY A 24 35.66 -37.36 19.29
C GLY A 24 35.23 -38.54 18.40
N ARG A 25 36.20 -39.37 17.99
CA ARG A 25 35.96 -40.52 17.09
C ARG A 25 34.89 -41.46 17.66
N GLY A 26 33.87 -41.74 16.85
CA GLY A 26 32.78 -42.66 17.17
C GLY A 26 31.73 -42.16 18.17
N ARG A 27 31.88 -40.95 18.73
CA ARG A 27 30.98 -40.40 19.77
C ARG A 27 29.95 -39.39 19.26
N GLY A 28 29.94 -39.12 17.95
CA GLY A 28 29.01 -38.20 17.32
C GLY A 28 29.30 -36.72 17.60
N SER A 29 28.27 -35.88 17.44
CA SER A 29 28.33 -34.43 17.62
C SER A 29 27.21 -33.98 18.55
N VAL A 30 27.50 -33.03 19.44
CA VAL A 30 26.48 -32.34 20.24
C VAL A 30 26.30 -30.91 19.75
N VAL A 31 25.11 -30.37 19.92
CA VAL A 31 24.87 -28.93 19.78
C VAL A 31 25.53 -28.24 20.96
N ASP A 32 26.41 -27.27 20.69
CA ASP A 32 27.15 -26.57 21.75
C ASP A 32 26.24 -25.69 22.60
N ALA A 33 25.41 -24.90 21.92
CA ALA A 33 24.39 -24.07 22.51
C ALA A 33 23.26 -23.85 21.50
N VAL A 34 22.03 -23.76 21.99
CA VAL A 34 20.89 -23.30 21.19
C VAL A 34 20.90 -21.79 21.25
N ASP A 35 21.20 -21.15 20.13
CA ASP A 35 21.11 -19.71 19.98
C ASP A 35 19.66 -19.24 20.17
N PRO A 36 19.37 -18.32 21.12
CA PRO A 36 18.03 -17.77 21.33
C PRO A 36 17.40 -17.21 20.06
N LEU A 37 18.19 -16.58 19.19
CA LEU A 37 17.71 -16.02 17.93
C LEU A 37 17.11 -17.09 17.02
N VAL A 38 17.65 -18.30 17.03
CA VAL A 38 17.12 -19.44 16.25
C VAL A 38 15.77 -19.89 16.78
N VAL A 39 15.58 -19.85 18.11
CA VAL A 39 14.31 -20.20 18.74
C VAL A 39 13.24 -19.16 18.40
N GLU A 40 13.60 -17.87 18.52
CA GLU A 40 12.72 -16.75 18.19
C GLU A 40 12.34 -16.76 16.70
N SER A 41 13.30 -16.97 15.81
CA SER A 41 13.08 -17.10 14.36
C SER A 41 12.15 -18.27 14.03
N ALA A 42 12.34 -19.41 14.71
CA ALA A 42 11.47 -20.57 14.52
C ALA A 42 10.04 -20.30 15.02
N ALA A 43 9.90 -19.57 16.12
CA ALA A 43 8.60 -19.17 16.66
C ALA A 43 7.89 -18.16 15.74
N ALA A 44 8.62 -17.18 15.21
CA ALA A 44 8.13 -16.21 14.24
C ALA A 44 7.60 -16.92 12.98
N LEU A 45 8.43 -17.74 12.34
CA LEU A 45 8.02 -18.52 11.17
C LEU A 45 6.82 -19.43 11.47
N ALA A 46 6.80 -20.10 12.62
CA ALA A 46 5.70 -20.98 13.02
C ALA A 46 4.36 -20.22 13.16
N ARG A 47 4.37 -18.95 13.60
CA ARG A 47 3.16 -18.12 13.75
C ARG A 47 2.46 -17.89 12.42
N HIS A 48 3.23 -17.74 11.34
CA HIS A 48 2.68 -17.44 10.00
C HIS A 48 2.38 -18.69 9.17
N LEU A 49 2.92 -19.84 9.54
CA LEU A 49 2.65 -21.08 8.82
C LEU A 49 1.22 -21.55 9.02
N ARG A 50 0.54 -21.81 7.90
CA ARG A 50 -0.82 -22.39 7.86
C ARG A 50 -0.80 -23.68 7.06
N GLN A 51 -1.57 -24.67 7.50
CA GLN A 51 -1.68 -25.95 6.79
C GLN A 51 -2.20 -25.73 5.37
N GLY A 52 -1.57 -26.39 4.39
CA GLY A 52 -1.95 -26.30 2.97
C GLY A 52 -1.49 -25.01 2.27
N ARG A 53 -0.87 -24.06 2.97
CA ARG A 53 -0.37 -22.81 2.39
C ARG A 53 1.12 -22.93 2.04
N ASP A 54 1.52 -22.32 0.93
CA ASP A 54 2.94 -22.25 0.55
C ASP A 54 3.75 -21.47 1.60
N ARG A 55 4.89 -22.04 2.01
CA ARG A 55 5.76 -21.46 3.06
C ARG A 55 6.31 -20.10 2.69
N ARG A 56 6.48 -19.78 1.40
CA ARG A 56 6.99 -18.49 0.94
C ARG A 56 6.07 -17.34 1.36
N LEU A 57 4.76 -17.60 1.41
CA LEU A 57 3.81 -16.61 1.92
C LEU A 57 4.02 -16.33 3.42
N ALA A 58 4.37 -17.36 4.21
CA ALA A 58 4.68 -17.18 5.63
C ALA A 58 5.99 -16.40 5.84
N VAL A 59 6.98 -16.57 4.96
CA VAL A 59 8.22 -15.77 4.98
C VAL A 59 7.92 -14.29 4.72
N LEU A 60 7.03 -13.96 3.78
CA LEU A 60 6.63 -12.58 3.52
C LEU A 60 5.84 -11.96 4.67
N GLU A 61 4.96 -12.74 5.32
CA GLU A 61 4.24 -12.28 6.52
C GLU A 61 5.20 -12.02 7.68
N TRP A 62 6.17 -12.92 7.90
CA TRP A 62 7.23 -12.72 8.88
C TRP A 62 8.05 -11.45 8.54
N PHE A 63 8.46 -11.30 7.28
CA PHE A 63 9.22 -10.13 6.86
C PHE A 63 8.46 -8.83 7.09
N ALA A 64 7.16 -8.78 6.76
CA ALA A 64 6.31 -7.63 7.00
C ALA A 64 6.15 -7.34 8.51
N GLU A 65 5.93 -8.36 9.34
CA GLU A 65 5.83 -8.20 10.80
C GLU A 65 7.14 -7.67 11.40
N ALA A 66 8.29 -8.14 10.90
CA ALA A 66 9.61 -7.68 11.35
C ALA A 66 9.86 -6.18 11.13
N GLY A 67 9.21 -5.58 10.12
CA GLY A 67 9.28 -4.14 9.87
C GLY A 67 8.31 -3.28 10.70
N THR A 68 7.49 -3.89 11.57
CA THR A 68 6.49 -3.13 12.34
C THR A 68 7.16 -2.45 13.55
N PRO A 69 6.96 -1.13 13.74
CA PRO A 69 7.49 -0.43 14.90
C PRO A 69 7.02 -1.07 16.20
N GLN A 70 7.94 -1.29 17.14
CA GLN A 70 7.60 -1.81 18.47
C GLN A 70 6.90 -0.73 19.27
N THR A 71 5.61 -0.90 19.51
CA THR A 71 4.77 0.11 20.17
C THR A 71 4.75 0.00 21.70
N ALA A 72 5.20 -1.13 22.26
CA ALA A 72 5.15 -1.38 23.71
C ALA A 72 6.56 -1.54 24.32
N PRO A 73 6.89 -0.78 25.38
CA PRO A 73 8.13 -0.96 26.14
C PRO A 73 8.28 -2.40 26.63
N GLY A 74 9.45 -3.01 26.39
CA GLY A 74 9.75 -4.38 26.83
C GLY A 74 9.29 -5.49 25.90
N THR A 75 8.73 -5.18 24.72
CA THR A 75 8.52 -6.17 23.67
C THR A 75 9.85 -6.55 23.02
N VAL A 76 10.07 -7.85 22.81
CA VAL A 76 11.27 -8.34 22.13
C VAL A 76 11.12 -8.04 20.63
N PRO A 77 12.13 -7.42 19.99
CA PRO A 77 12.12 -7.22 18.55
C PRO A 77 11.84 -8.51 17.80
N MET A 78 10.99 -8.42 16.79
CA MET A 78 10.80 -9.53 15.86
C MET A 78 12.13 -9.81 15.15
N PRO A 79 12.67 -11.04 15.19
CA PRO A 79 13.88 -11.36 14.44
C PRO A 79 13.65 -11.21 12.94
N GLU A 80 14.69 -10.82 12.22
CA GLU A 80 14.65 -10.71 10.76
C GLU A 80 14.67 -12.09 10.09
N PRO A 81 13.81 -12.34 9.08
CA PRO A 81 13.98 -13.52 8.24
C PRO A 81 15.25 -13.44 7.39
N PRO A 82 15.83 -14.59 6.98
CA PRO A 82 16.93 -14.59 6.03
C PRO A 82 16.53 -13.92 4.71
N VAL A 83 17.23 -12.84 4.32
CA VAL A 83 16.86 -12.03 3.16
C VAL A 83 16.85 -12.83 1.85
N ALA A 84 17.73 -13.82 1.71
CA ALA A 84 17.70 -14.75 0.57
C ALA A 84 16.35 -15.49 0.44
N ALA A 85 15.74 -15.89 1.55
CA ALA A 85 14.43 -16.53 1.55
C ALA A 85 13.29 -15.53 1.26
N VAL A 86 13.43 -14.29 1.73
CA VAL A 86 12.52 -13.18 1.40
C VAL A 86 12.54 -12.94 -0.11
N ARG A 87 13.72 -12.80 -0.70
CA ARG A 87 13.92 -12.61 -2.14
C ARG A 87 13.32 -13.74 -2.96
N GLU A 88 13.56 -15.00 -2.58
CA GLU A 88 12.95 -16.16 -3.24
C GLU A 88 11.42 -16.09 -3.17
N ALA A 89 10.86 -15.73 -2.01
CA ALA A 89 9.43 -15.61 -1.81
C ALA A 89 8.82 -14.47 -2.65
N LEU A 90 9.47 -13.30 -2.68
CA LEU A 90 9.06 -12.15 -3.50
C LEU A 90 9.05 -12.51 -4.98
N VAL A 91 10.15 -13.05 -5.51
CA VAL A 91 10.25 -13.47 -6.92
C VAL A 91 9.15 -14.49 -7.25
N TRP A 92 8.95 -15.49 -6.39
CA TRP A 92 7.92 -16.51 -6.61
C TRP A 92 6.50 -15.94 -6.67
N VAL A 93 6.17 -14.97 -5.79
CA VAL A 93 4.89 -14.29 -5.77
C VAL A 93 4.72 -13.40 -7.00
N LEU A 94 5.71 -12.56 -7.29
CA LEU A 94 5.65 -11.55 -8.36
C LEU A 94 5.56 -12.20 -9.74
N GLN A 95 6.27 -13.30 -10.00
CA GLN A 95 6.11 -14.07 -11.24
C GLN A 95 4.68 -14.60 -11.49
N ARG A 96 3.82 -14.60 -10.46
CA ARG A 96 2.45 -15.09 -10.53
C ARG A 96 1.41 -13.98 -10.33
N SER A 97 1.86 -12.73 -10.16
CA SER A 97 0.96 -11.59 -9.96
C SER A 97 0.20 -11.23 -11.24
N ALA A 98 -0.95 -10.57 -11.07
CA ALA A 98 -1.70 -10.05 -12.20
C ALA A 98 -0.92 -8.92 -12.89
N SER A 99 -0.26 -8.05 -12.10
CA SER A 99 0.53 -6.93 -12.60
C SER A 99 1.74 -7.38 -13.44
N GLN A 100 2.47 -8.42 -13.01
CA GLN A 100 3.58 -8.97 -13.81
C GLN A 100 3.08 -9.58 -15.12
N ARG A 101 1.97 -10.34 -15.07
CA ARG A 101 1.35 -10.89 -16.29
C ARG A 101 0.87 -9.79 -17.23
N LEU A 102 0.35 -8.69 -16.69
CA LEU A 102 -0.05 -7.52 -17.48
C LEU A 102 1.18 -6.92 -18.17
N VAL A 103 2.27 -6.67 -17.44
CA VAL A 103 3.53 -6.15 -18.02
C VAL A 103 4.07 -7.09 -19.11
N GLU A 104 4.12 -8.40 -18.86
CA GLU A 104 4.54 -9.40 -19.85
C GLU A 104 3.62 -9.39 -21.09
N PHE A 105 2.31 -9.27 -20.87
CA PHE A 105 1.34 -9.17 -21.95
C PHE A 105 1.55 -7.88 -22.77
N VAL A 106 1.69 -6.72 -22.12
CA VAL A 106 1.94 -5.44 -22.78
C VAL A 106 3.21 -5.55 -23.63
N ARG A 107 4.31 -6.09 -23.08
CA ARG A 107 5.56 -6.30 -23.82
C ARG A 107 5.38 -7.22 -25.03
N SER A 108 4.55 -8.26 -24.91
CA SER A 108 4.26 -9.16 -26.02
C SER A 108 3.40 -8.52 -27.12
N ALA A 109 2.61 -7.50 -26.77
CA ALA A 109 1.78 -6.72 -27.69
C ALA A 109 2.57 -5.56 -28.35
N ALA A 110 3.76 -5.22 -27.83
CA ALA A 110 4.62 -4.20 -28.42
C ALA A 110 4.97 -4.54 -29.88
N GLY A 111 4.61 -3.66 -30.80
CA GLY A 111 4.83 -3.85 -32.25
C GLY A 111 3.73 -4.63 -32.98
N ALA A 112 2.63 -5.02 -32.31
CA ALA A 112 1.48 -5.67 -32.95
C ALA A 112 0.46 -4.69 -33.57
N GLY A 113 0.72 -3.37 -33.49
CA GLY A 113 -0.17 -2.33 -34.00
C GLY A 113 -1.49 -2.21 -33.22
N GLU A 114 -2.51 -1.62 -33.85
CA GLU A 114 -3.83 -1.36 -33.24
C GLU A 114 -4.50 -2.62 -32.67
N GLU A 115 -4.40 -3.77 -33.37
CA GLU A 115 -4.96 -5.04 -32.89
C GLU A 115 -4.33 -5.50 -31.57
N GLY A 116 -3.04 -5.23 -31.37
CA GLY A 116 -2.33 -5.49 -30.12
C GLY A 116 -2.78 -4.59 -28.97
N GLN A 117 -3.03 -3.32 -29.26
CA GLN A 117 -3.58 -2.36 -28.30
C GLN A 117 -4.99 -2.78 -27.87
N ASP A 118 -5.88 -3.09 -28.81
CA ASP A 118 -7.24 -3.55 -28.50
C ASP A 118 -7.24 -4.83 -27.66
N ALA A 119 -6.37 -5.78 -27.99
CA ALA A 119 -6.20 -7.01 -27.21
C ALA A 119 -5.70 -6.72 -25.78
N LEU A 120 -4.81 -5.74 -25.62
CA LEU A 120 -4.34 -5.26 -24.32
C LEU A 120 -5.47 -4.64 -23.50
N TYR A 121 -6.24 -3.72 -24.07
CA TYR A 121 -7.37 -3.10 -23.37
C TYR A 121 -8.41 -4.15 -22.95
N ALA A 122 -8.72 -5.10 -23.82
CA ALA A 122 -9.63 -6.19 -23.50
C ALA A 122 -9.08 -7.16 -22.43
N ALA A 123 -7.79 -7.48 -22.46
CA ALA A 123 -7.15 -8.35 -21.47
C ALA A 123 -7.04 -7.68 -20.10
N ALA A 124 -6.64 -6.42 -20.07
CA ALA A 124 -6.56 -5.60 -18.87
C ALA A 124 -7.92 -5.45 -18.20
N GLY A 125 -9.00 -5.18 -18.96
CA GLY A 125 -10.35 -5.11 -18.41
C GLY A 125 -10.87 -6.42 -17.80
N ARG A 126 -10.31 -7.58 -18.19
CA ARG A 126 -10.60 -8.88 -17.55
C ARG A 126 -9.75 -9.14 -16.31
N LEU A 127 -8.53 -8.63 -16.29
CA LEU A 127 -7.56 -8.83 -15.21
C LEU A 127 -7.78 -7.85 -14.06
N MET A 128 -8.15 -6.61 -14.38
CA MET A 128 -8.43 -5.55 -13.44
C MET A 128 -9.94 -5.41 -13.31
N GLY A 129 -10.49 -5.81 -12.16
CA GLY A 129 -11.88 -5.50 -11.84
C GLY A 129 -12.09 -3.97 -11.78
N PRO A 130 -13.35 -3.51 -11.70
CA PRO A 130 -13.63 -2.09 -11.51
C PRO A 130 -12.96 -1.60 -10.22
N TYR A 131 -11.90 -0.80 -10.36
CA TYR A 131 -11.26 -0.09 -9.27
C TYR A 131 -11.73 1.37 -9.33
N ARG A 132 -12.22 1.85 -8.19
CA ARG A 132 -12.41 3.27 -7.92
C ARG A 132 -11.56 3.59 -6.71
N GLY A 133 -10.68 4.59 -6.82
CA GLY A 133 -9.94 5.11 -5.68
C GLY A 133 -10.90 5.54 -4.55
N ARG A 134 -10.39 5.60 -3.32
CA ARG A 134 -11.19 6.14 -2.21
C ARG A 134 -11.34 7.64 -2.35
N ALA A 135 -12.48 8.16 -1.91
CA ALA A 135 -12.69 9.60 -1.80
C ALA A 135 -11.65 10.21 -0.84
N ASN A 136 -11.14 11.40 -1.18
CA ASN A 136 -10.17 12.11 -0.36
C ASN A 136 -10.73 12.31 1.08
N PRO A 137 -10.04 11.79 2.11
CA PRO A 137 -10.45 11.90 3.51
C PRO A 137 -10.81 13.30 3.99
N ALA A 138 -10.17 14.36 3.50
CA ALA A 138 -10.55 15.74 3.82
C ALA A 138 -11.96 16.08 3.30
N LEU A 139 -12.28 15.66 2.07
CA LEU A 139 -13.63 15.82 1.50
C LEU A 139 -14.66 14.96 2.20
N VAL A 140 -14.30 13.72 2.56
CA VAL A 140 -15.15 12.83 3.36
C VAL A 140 -15.48 13.49 4.69
N ARG A 141 -14.48 14.00 5.41
CA ARG A 141 -14.67 14.69 6.69
C ARG A 141 -15.60 15.89 6.55
N ALA A 142 -15.35 16.77 5.59
CA ALA A 142 -16.17 17.96 5.37
C ALA A 142 -17.63 17.60 5.11
N ALA A 143 -17.89 16.54 4.32
CA ALA A 143 -19.24 16.04 4.07
C ALA A 143 -19.89 15.49 5.35
N LEU A 144 -19.16 14.69 6.14
CA LEU A 144 -19.66 14.14 7.41
C LEU A 144 -20.00 15.25 8.42
N GLU A 145 -19.14 16.26 8.56
CA GLU A 145 -19.35 17.40 9.47
C GLU A 145 -20.52 18.27 9.03
N ALA A 146 -20.77 18.40 7.72
CA ALA A 146 -21.94 19.08 7.17
C ALA A 146 -23.24 18.25 7.26
N GLY A 147 -23.18 17.00 7.74
CA GLY A 147 -24.31 16.07 7.74
C GLY A 147 -24.75 15.62 6.34
N GLY A 148 -23.90 15.82 5.34
CA GLY A 148 -24.15 15.43 3.95
C GLY A 148 -23.73 14.00 3.64
N ASP A 149 -24.11 13.54 2.45
CA ASP A 149 -23.60 12.28 1.91
C ASP A 149 -22.13 12.41 1.52
N VAL A 150 -21.37 11.34 1.75
CA VAL A 150 -19.98 11.28 1.32
C VAL A 150 -19.95 11.38 -0.20
N PRO A 151 -19.20 12.33 -0.79
CA PRO A 151 -19.13 12.47 -2.23
C PRO A 151 -18.70 11.13 -2.85
N ALA A 152 -19.59 10.55 -3.65
CA ALA A 152 -19.34 9.29 -4.34
C ALA A 152 -18.35 9.46 -5.53
N GLU A 153 -17.95 10.70 -5.82
CA GLU A 153 -17.36 11.13 -7.09
C GLU A 153 -16.20 12.12 -6.92
N ALA A 154 -15.29 11.90 -5.96
CA ALA A 154 -13.94 12.36 -6.20
C ALA A 154 -13.33 11.33 -7.16
N GLU A 155 -13.13 11.70 -8.43
CA GLU A 155 -12.53 10.88 -9.49
C GLU A 155 -11.13 10.40 -9.08
N GLY A 156 -11.07 9.36 -8.25
CA GLY A 156 -9.85 8.59 -8.06
C GLY A 156 -9.49 7.89 -9.37
N PRO A 157 -8.22 7.49 -9.54
CA PRO A 157 -7.78 6.87 -10.79
C PRO A 157 -8.64 5.65 -11.08
N ASP A 158 -9.27 5.66 -12.25
CA ASP A 158 -10.04 4.52 -12.71
C ASP A 158 -9.11 3.43 -13.27
N GLY A 159 -9.66 2.23 -13.49
CA GLY A 159 -8.87 1.14 -14.06
C GLY A 159 -8.29 1.47 -15.44
N ARG A 160 -8.85 2.43 -16.17
CA ARG A 160 -8.38 2.88 -17.48
C ARG A 160 -7.14 3.75 -17.38
N SER A 161 -7.09 4.67 -16.42
CA SER A 161 -5.93 5.52 -16.13
C SER A 161 -4.70 4.68 -15.80
N MET A 162 -4.86 3.65 -14.95
CA MET A 162 -3.80 2.71 -14.62
C MET A 162 -3.31 1.93 -15.85
N LEU A 163 -4.22 1.59 -16.74
CA LEU A 163 -3.90 0.89 -17.97
C LEU A 163 -3.15 1.77 -18.97
N HIS A 164 -3.48 3.07 -19.09
CA HIS A 164 -2.71 4.00 -19.90
C HIS A 164 -1.25 4.10 -19.41
N VAL A 165 -1.03 4.16 -18.10
CA VAL A 165 0.33 4.14 -17.53
C VAL A 165 1.04 2.81 -17.83
N ALA A 166 0.37 1.67 -17.60
CA ALA A 166 0.94 0.35 -17.90
C ALA A 166 1.25 0.15 -19.39
N ALA A 167 0.38 0.66 -20.28
CA ALA A 167 0.57 0.65 -21.71
C ALA A 167 1.74 1.57 -22.12
N ALA A 168 1.86 2.76 -21.55
CA ALA A 168 2.96 3.68 -21.86
C ALA A 168 4.30 3.11 -21.41
N ILE A 169 4.34 2.44 -20.27
CA ILE A 169 5.49 1.67 -19.82
C ILE A 169 5.83 0.59 -20.85
N GLY A 170 4.91 -0.32 -21.19
CA GLY A 170 5.30 -1.49 -21.98
C GLY A 170 5.31 -1.32 -23.50
N LEU A 171 4.58 -0.35 -24.05
CA LEU A 171 4.49 -0.03 -25.49
C LEU A 171 5.27 1.25 -25.85
N GLY A 172 5.53 2.12 -24.88
CA GLY A 172 6.05 3.47 -25.10
C GLY A 172 4.95 4.52 -25.01
N ALA A 173 5.30 5.72 -24.56
CA ALA A 173 4.34 6.80 -24.37
C ALA A 173 3.69 7.29 -25.67
N GLN A 174 4.42 7.19 -26.78
CA GLN A 174 3.95 7.59 -28.11
C GLN A 174 2.77 6.74 -28.58
N GLU A 175 2.71 5.46 -28.16
CA GLU A 175 1.65 4.52 -28.52
C GLU A 175 0.35 4.78 -27.74
N VAL A 176 0.45 5.41 -26.57
CA VAL A 176 -0.71 5.78 -25.74
C VAL A 176 -1.21 7.19 -26.05
N GLY A 177 -0.29 8.08 -26.44
CA GLY A 177 -0.56 9.49 -26.69
C GLY A 177 -0.41 10.35 -25.42
N ALA A 178 0.11 11.57 -25.61
CA ALA A 178 0.37 12.51 -24.52
C ALA A 178 -0.89 12.86 -23.70
N ASP A 179 -2.04 13.05 -24.36
CA ASP A 179 -3.29 13.41 -23.69
C ASP A 179 -3.79 12.31 -22.75
N ALA A 180 -3.80 11.05 -23.22
CA ALA A 180 -4.23 9.91 -22.42
C ALA A 180 -3.28 9.63 -21.24
N LEU A 181 -1.99 9.91 -21.40
CA LEU A 181 -1.02 9.86 -20.31
C LEU A 181 -1.18 11.00 -19.32
N ALA A 182 -1.47 12.21 -19.82
CA ALA A 182 -1.69 13.38 -19.00
C ALA A 182 -2.93 13.23 -18.11
N GLU A 183 -4.03 12.75 -18.68
CA GLU A 183 -5.22 12.37 -17.92
C GLU A 183 -4.91 11.31 -16.87
N ALA A 184 -4.12 10.29 -17.22
CA ALA A 184 -3.75 9.24 -16.28
C ALA A 184 -2.88 9.77 -15.13
N PHE A 185 -1.84 10.56 -15.40
CA PHE A 185 -0.99 11.14 -14.36
C PHE A 185 -1.75 12.12 -13.46
N ALA A 186 -2.63 12.93 -14.04
CA ALA A 186 -3.53 13.80 -13.27
C ALA A 186 -4.49 12.99 -12.38
N ALA A 187 -5.05 11.89 -12.89
CA ALA A 187 -5.93 11.01 -12.12
C ALA A 187 -5.19 10.35 -10.93
N PHE A 188 -3.89 10.10 -11.06
CA PHE A 188 -3.04 9.65 -9.94
C PHE A 188 -2.59 10.79 -9.01
N GLY A 189 -2.96 12.05 -9.30
CA GLY A 189 -2.55 13.23 -8.53
C GLY A 189 -1.05 13.51 -8.61
N MET A 190 -0.35 12.98 -9.62
CA MET A 190 1.10 13.01 -9.68
C MET A 190 1.61 14.46 -9.67
N PHE A 191 2.38 14.80 -8.62
CA PHE A 191 2.89 16.15 -8.33
C PHE A 191 1.83 17.25 -8.19
N GLY A 192 0.55 16.90 -7.98
CA GLY A 192 -0.55 17.86 -7.88
C GLY A 192 -0.84 18.63 -9.17
N LEU A 193 -0.36 18.14 -10.31
CA LEU A 193 -0.54 18.77 -11.62
C LEU A 193 -1.85 18.34 -12.28
N THR A 194 -2.46 19.26 -13.04
CA THR A 194 -3.68 18.98 -13.82
C THR A 194 -3.36 18.21 -15.10
N ALA A 195 -4.39 17.69 -15.77
CA ALA A 195 -4.21 17.04 -17.08
C ALA A 195 -3.63 18.03 -18.11
N ASP A 196 -4.03 19.30 -18.08
CA ASP A 196 -3.49 20.32 -18.99
C ASP A 196 -2.01 20.61 -18.71
N ASP A 197 -1.62 20.70 -17.43
CA ASP A 197 -0.21 20.89 -17.04
C ASP A 197 0.64 19.70 -17.52
N TRP A 198 0.14 18.47 -17.33
CA TRP A 198 0.81 17.27 -17.80
C TRP A 198 0.89 17.18 -19.32
N ALA A 199 -0.17 17.51 -20.04
CA ALA A 199 -0.20 17.51 -21.50
C ALA A 199 0.81 18.53 -22.06
N GLN A 200 0.90 19.70 -21.43
CA GLN A 200 1.90 20.71 -21.78
C GLN A 200 3.32 20.19 -21.54
N MET A 201 3.59 19.56 -20.40
CA MET A 201 4.91 19.01 -20.07
C MET A 201 5.30 17.85 -21.00
N LEU A 202 4.41 16.89 -21.22
CA LEU A 202 4.64 15.75 -22.11
C LEU A 202 4.84 16.24 -23.55
N GLY A 203 4.01 17.17 -24.02
CA GLY A 203 4.18 17.77 -25.35
C GLY A 203 5.49 18.56 -25.49
N ALA A 204 5.94 19.26 -24.43
CA ALA A 204 7.25 19.91 -24.43
C ALA A 204 8.39 18.89 -24.50
N ALA A 205 8.31 17.79 -23.76
CA ALA A 205 9.29 16.71 -23.82
C ALA A 205 9.34 16.07 -25.22
N GLU A 206 8.20 15.82 -25.86
CA GLU A 206 8.12 15.30 -27.24
C GLU A 206 8.75 16.24 -28.27
N ARG A 207 8.66 17.56 -28.06
CA ARG A 207 9.33 18.58 -28.89
C ARG A 207 10.81 18.79 -28.56
N GLY A 208 11.33 18.14 -27.51
CA GLY A 208 12.69 18.35 -27.02
C GLY A 208 12.89 19.67 -26.27
N GLU A 209 11.80 20.30 -25.81
CA GLU A 209 11.77 21.59 -25.11
C GLU A 209 11.83 21.45 -23.57
N GLY A 210 12.07 20.24 -23.05
CA GLY A 210 12.11 19.93 -21.63
C GLY A 210 13.06 18.76 -21.31
N PRO A 211 13.19 18.39 -20.02
CA PRO A 211 13.94 17.19 -19.65
C PRO A 211 13.33 15.96 -20.31
N GLU A 212 14.19 15.14 -20.92
CA GLU A 212 13.76 13.91 -21.58
C GLU A 212 13.18 12.95 -20.53
N VAL A 213 11.95 12.46 -20.77
CA VAL A 213 11.35 11.43 -19.91
C VAL A 213 12.03 10.10 -20.25
N ASP A 214 12.74 9.53 -19.28
CA ASP A 214 13.41 8.24 -19.44
C ASP A 214 12.39 7.08 -19.34
N TRP A 215 11.69 6.83 -20.45
CA TRP A 215 10.76 5.71 -20.58
C TRP A 215 11.47 4.36 -20.41
N GLY A 216 12.76 4.28 -20.71
CA GLY A 216 13.57 3.08 -20.49
C GLY A 216 13.76 2.78 -19.00
N LEU A 217 13.95 3.81 -18.17
CA LEU A 217 13.96 3.70 -16.71
C LEU A 217 12.59 3.28 -16.19
N LEU A 218 11.50 3.87 -16.66
CA LEU A 218 10.14 3.47 -16.28
C LEU A 218 9.84 2.01 -16.65
N GLN A 219 10.32 1.53 -17.80
CA GLN A 219 10.24 0.13 -18.20
C GLN A 219 11.02 -0.81 -17.28
N GLN A 220 12.24 -0.41 -16.89
CA GLN A 220 13.06 -1.15 -15.93
C GLN A 220 12.39 -1.19 -14.55
N ASN A 221 11.72 -0.10 -14.17
CA ASN A 221 10.98 0.05 -12.92
C ASN A 221 9.57 -0.57 -12.97
N ALA A 222 9.14 -1.08 -14.12
CA ALA A 222 7.94 -1.92 -14.20
C ALA A 222 8.27 -3.42 -14.12
N ASP A 223 9.53 -3.80 -14.32
CA ASP A 223 9.97 -5.17 -14.11
C ASP A 223 10.19 -5.46 -12.61
N MET A 224 9.08 -5.69 -11.90
CA MET A 224 9.08 -5.95 -10.47
C MET A 224 10.01 -7.12 -10.09
N VAL A 225 10.06 -8.17 -10.92
CA VAL A 225 10.92 -9.33 -10.66
C VAL A 225 12.39 -8.96 -10.79
N ALA A 226 12.77 -8.27 -11.86
CA ALA A 226 14.16 -7.85 -12.06
C ALA A 226 14.60 -6.84 -10.98
N GLN A 227 13.73 -5.94 -10.55
CA GLN A 227 14.01 -5.02 -9.44
C GLN A 227 14.35 -5.76 -8.14
N VAL A 228 13.47 -6.69 -7.74
CA VAL A 228 13.71 -7.50 -6.53
C VAL A 228 14.97 -8.35 -6.66
N GLN A 229 15.35 -8.77 -7.86
CA GLN A 229 16.61 -9.50 -8.06
C GLN A 229 17.85 -8.62 -7.97
N ARG A 230 17.76 -7.36 -8.41
CA ARG A 230 18.86 -6.38 -8.40
C ARG A 230 19.07 -5.72 -7.04
N ALA A 231 18.00 -5.53 -6.27
CA ALA A 231 18.06 -4.87 -4.97
C ALA A 231 19.04 -5.59 -4.01
N SER A 232 19.88 -4.84 -3.33
CA SER A 232 20.69 -5.31 -2.20
C SER A 232 19.79 -5.81 -1.05
N ASP A 233 20.41 -6.49 -0.09
CA ASP A 233 19.68 -6.96 1.08
C ASP A 233 19.22 -5.76 1.94
N GLU A 234 20.04 -4.71 2.02
CA GLU A 234 19.71 -3.44 2.69
C GLU A 234 18.55 -2.72 2.02
N GLU A 235 18.51 -2.63 0.69
CA GLU A 235 17.42 -1.98 -0.05
C GLU A 235 16.08 -2.69 0.18
N LEU A 236 16.05 -4.03 0.25
CA LEU A 236 14.82 -4.76 0.55
C LEU A 236 14.31 -4.49 1.98
N VAL A 237 15.21 -4.45 2.95
CA VAL A 237 14.89 -4.14 4.35
C VAL A 237 14.40 -2.69 4.48
N ARG A 238 15.05 -1.76 3.79
CA ARG A 238 14.68 -0.34 3.78
C ARG A 238 13.33 -0.11 3.09
N ALA A 239 13.11 -0.68 1.92
CA ALA A 239 11.82 -0.59 1.22
C ALA A 239 10.67 -1.12 2.08
N ARG A 240 10.90 -2.17 2.87
CA ARG A 240 9.91 -2.66 3.82
C ARG A 240 9.66 -1.63 4.93
N GLU A 241 10.72 -1.10 5.54
CA GLU A 241 10.60 -0.07 6.59
C GLU A 241 9.77 1.11 6.10
N VAL A 242 10.10 1.64 4.92
CA VAL A 242 9.39 2.73 4.24
C VAL A 242 7.91 2.35 4.02
N LEU A 243 7.63 1.18 3.43
CA LEU A 243 6.25 0.71 3.19
C LEU A 243 5.44 0.59 4.49
N VAL A 244 6.01 0.00 5.53
CA VAL A 244 5.32 -0.22 6.81
C VAL A 244 5.13 1.10 7.56
N GLY A 245 6.14 1.98 7.54
CA GLY A 245 6.08 3.30 8.14
C GLY A 245 5.05 4.21 7.45
N LEU A 246 5.09 4.30 6.12
CA LEU A 246 4.10 5.08 5.34
C LEU A 246 2.68 4.56 5.52
N ARG A 247 2.49 3.26 5.82
CA ARG A 247 1.16 2.73 6.15
C ARG A 247 0.57 3.36 7.40
N VAL A 248 1.39 3.71 8.40
CA VAL A 248 0.91 4.40 9.61
C VAL A 248 0.43 5.80 9.27
N PHE A 249 1.22 6.57 8.52
CA PHE A 249 0.85 7.92 8.09
C PHE A 249 -0.41 7.91 7.20
N TYR A 250 -0.49 6.98 6.26
CA TYR A 250 -1.68 6.79 5.43
C TYR A 250 -2.90 6.40 6.29
N ALA A 251 -2.75 5.51 7.28
CA ALA A 251 -3.85 5.15 8.17
C ALA A 251 -4.36 6.36 8.96
N LEU A 252 -3.46 7.20 9.52
CA LEU A 252 -3.85 8.45 10.18
C LEU A 252 -4.60 9.38 9.24
N TYR A 253 -4.14 9.50 7.99
CA TYR A 253 -4.78 10.30 6.96
C TYR A 253 -6.19 9.78 6.63
N VAL A 254 -6.37 8.46 6.48
CA VAL A 254 -7.70 7.86 6.24
C VAL A 254 -8.63 8.07 7.45
N LEU A 255 -8.12 7.86 8.66
CA LEU A 255 -8.88 8.04 9.89
C LEU A 255 -9.32 9.49 10.10
N HIS A 256 -8.58 10.49 9.62
CA HIS A 256 -9.03 11.89 9.59
C HIS A 256 -10.39 12.05 8.88
N GLY A 257 -10.61 11.33 7.79
CA GLY A 257 -11.91 11.27 7.11
C GLY A 257 -13.02 10.63 7.93
N LEU A 258 -12.65 9.80 8.92
CA LEU A 258 -13.54 9.18 9.90
C LEU A 258 -13.56 9.94 11.23
N LEU A 259 -13.47 11.27 11.17
CA LEU A 259 -13.60 12.17 12.32
C LEU A 259 -12.53 11.96 13.42
N LEU A 260 -11.36 11.40 13.08
CA LEU A 260 -10.23 11.36 14.00
C LEU A 260 -9.91 12.79 14.49
N PRO A 261 -9.76 13.04 15.81
CA PRO A 261 -9.48 14.38 16.33
C PRO A 261 -8.24 14.97 15.67
N ASP A 262 -8.38 16.18 15.16
CA ASP A 262 -7.35 16.81 14.33
C ASP A 262 -6.43 17.68 15.18
N THR A 263 -5.25 17.17 15.50
CA THR A 263 -4.22 17.91 16.24
C THR A 263 -3.35 18.71 15.26
N PRO A 264 -2.71 19.82 15.69
CA PRO A 264 -1.77 20.55 14.84
C PRO A 264 -0.69 19.67 14.21
N ALA A 265 -0.16 18.71 14.98
CA ALA A 265 0.81 17.73 14.53
C ALA A 265 0.28 16.83 13.39
N GLN A 266 -0.94 16.31 13.54
CA GLN A 266 -1.60 15.52 12.50
C GLN A 266 -1.90 16.36 11.25
N ALA A 267 -2.39 17.58 11.42
CA ALA A 267 -2.65 18.50 10.32
C ALA A 267 -1.37 18.78 9.51
N ALA A 268 -0.24 19.01 10.18
CA ALA A 268 1.04 19.21 9.51
C ALA A 268 1.51 17.97 8.72
N LEU A 269 1.34 16.76 9.27
CA LEU A 269 1.65 15.51 8.54
C LEU A 269 0.78 15.34 7.30
N ARG A 270 -0.53 15.60 7.40
CA ARG A 270 -1.44 15.52 6.26
C ARG A 270 -1.13 16.57 5.20
N GLN A 271 -0.85 17.80 5.63
CA GLN A 271 -0.45 18.86 4.73
C GLN A 271 0.78 18.47 3.89
N ARG A 272 1.76 17.76 4.46
CA ARG A 272 2.90 17.25 3.68
C ARG A 272 2.49 16.24 2.61
N ILE A 273 1.56 15.35 2.91
CA ILE A 273 1.02 14.39 1.94
C ILE A 273 0.26 15.14 0.82
N ASP A 274 -0.51 16.16 1.18
CA ASP A 274 -1.30 16.97 0.24
C ASP A 274 -0.44 17.87 -0.65
N GLU A 275 0.58 18.53 -0.08
CA GLU A 275 1.55 19.36 -0.80
C GLU A 275 2.24 18.60 -1.94
N TRP A 276 2.39 17.28 -1.77
CA TRP A 276 3.05 16.42 -2.76
C TRP A 276 2.05 15.71 -3.67
N GLY A 277 0.74 15.92 -3.47
CA GLY A 277 -0.32 15.23 -4.22
C GLY A 277 -0.35 13.71 -4.00
N MET A 278 0.21 13.22 -2.89
CA MET A 278 0.51 11.79 -2.75
C MET A 278 -0.68 10.93 -2.30
N PHE A 279 -1.80 11.53 -1.87
CA PHE A 279 -2.94 10.77 -1.36
C PHE A 279 -3.47 9.71 -2.34
N PRO A 280 -3.83 10.04 -3.61
CA PRO A 280 -4.39 9.04 -4.53
C PRO A 280 -3.43 7.89 -4.80
N PHE A 281 -2.14 8.19 -4.88
CA PHE A 281 -1.10 7.18 -5.05
C PHE A 281 -0.97 6.27 -3.81
N LEU A 282 -0.87 6.85 -2.61
CA LEU A 282 -0.80 6.08 -1.36
C LEU A 282 -2.05 5.23 -1.16
N ASP A 283 -3.24 5.74 -1.51
CA ASP A 283 -4.50 4.98 -1.47
C ASP A 283 -4.49 3.77 -2.40
N HIS A 284 -3.81 3.90 -3.54
CA HIS A 284 -3.63 2.81 -4.49
C HIS A 284 -2.63 1.75 -4.01
N VAL A 285 -1.46 2.18 -3.51
CA VAL A 285 -0.36 1.25 -3.23
C VAL A 285 -0.35 0.73 -1.79
N ILE A 286 -0.95 1.44 -0.84
CA ILE A 286 -1.00 1.05 0.57
C ILE A 286 -2.36 0.43 0.91
N VAL A 287 -2.33 -0.88 1.08
CA VAL A 287 -3.44 -1.60 1.73
C VAL A 287 -3.16 -1.67 3.23
N ILE A 288 -4.12 -1.29 4.07
CA ILE A 288 -3.98 -1.29 5.55
C ILE A 288 -3.71 -2.71 6.09
N ASN A 289 -4.32 -3.72 5.48
CA ASN A 289 -4.09 -5.12 5.82
C ASN A 289 -3.81 -5.93 4.55
N PRO A 290 -2.59 -5.83 3.99
CA PRO A 290 -2.28 -6.46 2.72
C PRO A 290 -2.19 -7.98 2.91
N SER A 291 -2.73 -8.72 1.95
CA SER A 291 -2.30 -10.10 1.76
C SER A 291 -0.81 -10.13 1.41
N PRO A 292 -0.08 -11.25 1.60
CA PRO A 292 1.35 -11.29 1.26
C PRO A 292 1.64 -11.06 -0.21
N ARG A 293 0.65 -11.26 -1.09
CA ARG A 293 0.77 -10.94 -2.50
C ARG A 293 0.77 -9.42 -2.73
N GLN A 294 -0.21 -8.74 -2.16
CA GLN A 294 -0.28 -7.27 -2.18
C GLN A 294 0.94 -6.66 -1.52
N PHE A 295 1.41 -7.23 -0.39
CA PHE A 295 2.64 -6.77 0.25
C PHE A 295 3.85 -6.86 -0.70
N ALA A 296 4.01 -7.97 -1.43
CA ALA A 296 5.11 -8.12 -2.37
C ALA A 296 5.03 -7.12 -3.53
N GLU A 297 3.83 -6.89 -4.08
CA GLU A 297 3.59 -5.89 -5.14
C GLU A 297 3.89 -4.48 -4.63
N SER A 298 3.31 -4.07 -3.50
CA SER A 298 3.57 -2.77 -2.89
C SER A 298 5.06 -2.59 -2.58
N LEU A 299 5.74 -3.59 -2.02
CA LEU A 299 7.16 -3.50 -1.66
C LEU A 299 8.03 -3.07 -2.85
N THR A 300 7.71 -3.54 -4.07
CA THR A 300 8.49 -3.15 -5.26
C THR A 300 8.36 -1.68 -5.60
N VAL A 301 7.20 -1.07 -5.35
CA VAL A 301 7.02 0.39 -5.49
C VAL A 301 7.94 1.14 -4.53
N PHE A 302 8.07 0.64 -3.30
CA PHE A 302 8.89 1.26 -2.25
C PHE A 302 10.40 0.98 -2.36
N LEU A 303 10.86 0.30 -3.41
CA LEU A 303 12.29 0.27 -3.76
C LEU A 303 12.75 1.58 -4.42
N GLU A 304 11.81 2.41 -4.90
CA GLU A 304 12.15 3.69 -5.51
C GLU A 304 12.58 4.73 -4.45
N PRO A 305 13.73 5.42 -4.63
CA PRO A 305 14.25 6.40 -3.67
C PRO A 305 13.28 7.55 -3.33
N PHE A 306 12.34 7.85 -4.24
CA PHE A 306 11.33 8.87 -4.01
C PHE A 306 10.49 8.60 -2.74
N PHE A 307 10.08 7.36 -2.50
CA PHE A 307 9.27 7.03 -1.33
C PHE A 307 10.06 7.06 -0.04
N ASP A 308 11.36 6.76 -0.14
CA ASP A 308 12.27 6.91 0.98
C ASP A 308 12.31 8.37 1.44
N ASN A 309 12.49 9.31 0.51
CA ASN A 309 12.47 10.74 0.80
C ASN A 309 11.13 11.22 1.40
N LEU A 310 10.00 10.71 0.89
CA LEU A 310 8.68 11.02 1.44
C LEU A 310 8.58 10.51 2.90
N TYR A 311 9.00 9.27 3.14
CA TYR A 311 8.99 8.68 4.47
C TYR A 311 9.88 9.46 5.44
N GLU A 312 11.11 9.81 5.05
CA GLU A 312 12.01 10.62 5.86
C GLU A 312 11.43 12.00 6.18
N THR A 313 10.81 12.65 5.19
CA THR A 313 10.15 13.96 5.39
C THR A 313 9.02 13.87 6.43
N LEU A 314 8.21 12.81 6.37
CA LEU A 314 7.13 12.59 7.33
C LEU A 314 7.66 12.21 8.73
N MET A 315 8.71 11.40 8.79
CA MET A 315 9.38 11.05 10.04
C MET A 315 10.03 12.27 10.71
N ASP A 316 10.67 13.15 9.94
CA ASP A 316 11.23 14.41 10.41
C ASP A 316 10.13 15.34 10.95
N GLN A 317 9.00 15.42 10.25
CA GLN A 317 7.84 16.17 10.72
C GLN A 317 7.28 15.60 12.02
N PHE A 318 7.17 14.27 12.12
CA PHE A 318 6.74 13.58 13.34
C PHE A 318 7.72 13.79 14.50
N ALA A 319 9.03 13.77 14.25
CA ALA A 319 10.04 13.97 15.28
C ALA A 319 10.02 15.39 15.87
N ARG A 320 9.62 16.40 15.07
CA ARG A 320 9.47 17.79 15.54
C ARG A 320 8.24 17.98 16.42
N ASP A 321 7.18 17.20 16.18
CA ASP A 321 5.93 17.28 16.92
C ASP A 321 5.37 15.85 17.16
N PRO A 322 5.93 15.12 18.15
CA PRO A 322 5.59 13.71 18.38
C PRO A 322 4.23 13.53 19.05
N ASP A 323 3.62 14.61 19.54
CA ASP A 323 2.39 14.63 20.32
C ASP A 323 1.13 14.51 19.44
N ILE A 324 1.18 13.65 18.42
CA ILE A 324 0.09 13.47 17.45
C ILE A 324 -1.22 13.01 18.08
N PHE A 325 -1.18 12.38 19.26
CA PHE A 325 -2.36 11.94 20.01
C PHE A 325 -2.66 12.80 21.24
N SER A 326 -2.05 13.97 21.37
CA SER A 326 -2.30 14.90 22.47
C SER A 326 -3.22 16.01 21.98
N ILE A 327 -4.37 16.17 22.63
CA ILE A 327 -5.32 17.22 22.27
C ILE A 327 -4.98 18.48 23.09
N PRO A 328 -4.84 19.66 22.47
CA PRO A 328 -4.56 20.88 23.22
C PRO A 328 -5.57 21.12 24.34
N GLY A 329 -5.06 21.25 25.57
CA GLY A 329 -5.88 21.43 26.78
C GLY A 329 -6.47 20.15 27.38
N ASP A 330 -6.04 18.97 26.92
CA ASP A 330 -6.46 17.67 27.42
C ASP A 330 -5.24 16.85 27.88
N ASP A 331 -5.09 16.68 29.20
CA ASP A 331 -3.93 16.00 29.81
C ASP A 331 -4.05 14.46 29.81
N THR A 332 -5.11 13.90 29.22
CA THR A 332 -5.36 12.46 29.18
C THR A 332 -4.53 11.72 28.11
N GLY A 333 -3.85 12.48 27.22
CA GLY A 333 -3.02 11.95 26.15
C GLY A 333 -3.79 11.04 25.18
N ALA A 334 -3.14 9.96 24.75
CA ALA A 334 -3.70 9.04 23.75
C ALA A 334 -5.03 8.37 24.18
N VAL A 335 -5.28 8.22 25.48
CA VAL A 335 -6.52 7.60 25.98
C VAL A 335 -7.71 8.52 25.73
N GLY A 336 -7.69 9.77 26.18
CA GLY A 336 -8.81 10.67 25.95
C GLY A 336 -8.90 11.12 24.48
N PHE A 337 -7.80 11.08 23.74
CA PHE A 337 -7.85 11.15 22.28
C PHE A 337 -8.73 10.05 21.68
N GLY A 338 -8.50 8.79 22.06
CA GLY A 338 -9.31 7.66 21.62
C GLY A 338 -10.78 7.76 22.06
N GLU A 339 -11.04 8.14 23.31
CA GLU A 339 -12.41 8.33 23.82
C GLU A 339 -13.16 9.42 23.07
N ARG A 340 -12.49 10.54 22.76
CA ARG A 340 -13.09 11.63 21.99
C ARG A 340 -13.46 11.17 20.59
N TRP A 341 -12.56 10.44 19.94
CA TRP A 341 -12.83 9.89 18.61
C TRP A 341 -14.04 8.94 18.60
N MET A 342 -14.08 7.99 19.55
CA MET A 342 -15.19 7.04 19.67
C MET A 342 -16.53 7.75 19.90
N ARG A 343 -16.54 8.80 20.73
CA ARG A 343 -17.73 9.62 20.96
C ARG A 343 -18.22 10.29 19.67
N SER A 344 -17.32 10.90 18.88
CA SER A 344 -17.69 11.52 17.60
C SER A 344 -18.29 10.50 16.61
N MET A 345 -17.79 9.27 16.59
CA MET A 345 -18.34 8.20 15.76
C MET A 345 -19.73 7.74 16.23
N GLU A 346 -19.95 7.66 17.55
CA GLU A 346 -21.27 7.34 18.12
C GLU A 346 -22.30 8.43 17.82
N GLU A 347 -21.92 9.70 17.98
CA GLU A 347 -22.77 10.86 17.66
C GLU A 347 -23.18 10.86 16.19
N LEU A 348 -22.24 10.65 15.26
CA LEU A 348 -22.52 10.52 13.83
C LEU A 348 -23.51 9.38 13.54
N THR A 349 -23.31 8.22 14.17
CA THR A 349 -24.16 7.04 13.98
C THR A 349 -25.57 7.29 14.50
N ASN A 350 -25.70 7.94 15.66
CA ASN A 350 -26.99 8.26 16.27
C ASN A 350 -27.75 9.32 15.47
N GLY A 351 -27.05 10.36 14.99
CA GLY A 351 -27.65 11.39 14.12
C GLY A 351 -28.23 10.79 12.84
N ARG A 352 -27.50 9.88 12.18
CA ARG A 352 -27.98 9.18 10.98
C ARG A 352 -29.20 8.30 11.25
N ARG A 353 -29.23 7.58 12.37
CA ARG A 353 -30.42 6.79 12.76
C ARG A 353 -31.64 7.68 12.99
N GLN A 354 -31.45 8.81 13.67
CA GLN A 354 -32.54 9.76 13.95
C GLN A 354 -33.09 10.38 12.67
N ALA A 355 -32.23 10.79 11.73
CA ALA A 355 -32.63 11.30 10.42
C ALA A 355 -33.41 10.24 9.61
N ALA A 356 -32.96 8.98 9.64
CA ALA A 356 -33.66 7.88 8.97
C ALA A 356 -35.03 7.55 9.60
N SER A 357 -35.16 7.67 10.93
CA SER A 357 -36.44 7.46 11.62
C SER A 357 -37.41 8.64 11.50
N GLY A 358 -36.90 9.87 11.40
CA GLY A 358 -37.71 11.09 11.24
C GLY A 358 -38.28 11.29 9.83
N GLY A 359 -37.69 10.63 8.82
CA GLY A 359 -38.19 10.65 7.44
C GLY A 359 -39.37 9.70 7.17
N ALA A 360 -39.75 8.86 8.12
CA ALA A 360 -40.83 7.87 7.96
C ALA A 360 -42.22 8.39 8.38
N ASP A 361 -42.34 9.60 8.90
CA ASP A 361 -43.56 10.11 9.56
C ASP A 361 -44.24 11.28 8.84
N HIS A 362 -44.02 11.46 7.54
CA HIS A 362 -44.80 12.40 6.72
C HIS A 362 -45.80 11.70 5.78
N ASP A 363 -47.01 11.56 6.33
CA ASP A 363 -48.36 11.39 5.78
C ASP A 363 -48.60 10.80 4.37
N PRO A 364 -49.48 9.79 4.25
CA PRO A 364 -50.13 9.46 2.99
C PRO A 364 -51.15 10.56 2.68
N VAL A 365 -50.89 11.38 1.65
CA VAL A 365 -51.90 12.27 1.10
C VAL A 365 -53.05 11.41 0.57
N GLU A 366 -54.17 11.45 1.29
CA GLU A 366 -55.49 11.01 0.87
C GLU A 366 -55.81 11.61 -0.51
N GLY A 367 -55.64 10.80 -1.55
CA GLY A 367 -56.14 11.08 -2.88
C GLY A 367 -57.66 11.00 -2.90
N ALA A 368 -58.31 12.13 -2.68
CA ALA A 368 -59.72 12.34 -2.97
C ALA A 368 -60.01 12.08 -4.45
N TRP A 369 -60.70 10.97 -4.75
CA TRP A 369 -61.30 10.72 -6.05
C TRP A 369 -62.52 11.64 -6.23
N VAL A 370 -62.37 12.70 -7.03
CA VAL A 370 -63.51 13.43 -7.60
C VAL A 370 -63.89 12.76 -8.92
N GLN A 371 -65.02 12.07 -8.92
CA GLN A 371 -65.79 11.75 -10.12
C GLN A 371 -66.50 13.01 -10.61
N THR A 372 -66.28 13.38 -11.86
CA THR A 372 -67.27 14.14 -12.65
C THR A 372 -67.28 13.57 -14.06
N GLY A 373 -68.48 13.18 -14.51
CA GLY A 373 -68.81 12.89 -15.90
C GLY A 373 -69.26 14.12 -16.67
#